data_AF-A0A7J4J487-F1
#
_entry.id   AF-A0A7J4J487-F1
#
_cell.length_a   1.000
_cell.length_b   1.000
_cell.length_c   1.000
_cell.angle_alpha   90.00
_cell.angle_beta   90.00
_cell.angle_gamma   90.00
#
_symmetry.space_group_name_H-M   'P 1'
#
loop_
_entity.id
_entity.type
_entity.pdbx_description
1 polymer ?
#
loop_
_entity_poly.entity_id
_entity_poly.type
_entity_poly.pdbx_seq_one_letter_code
_entity_poly.pdbx_strand_id
1 'polypeptide(L)'
;MAKKETTAVPERTYTVPLRKEYQKAPRWKRTSKAVIALRQFLQRHMKSKDVRLGKELNQELWKHGIQNPPHHVKVTASKNDKGTVTANLFGTKANEEPKKAKTPKKQ
;
A
#
# COMPACT_ATOMS: atom_id res chain seq x y z
N MET A 1 -31.63 -0.14 1.66
CA MET A 1 -30.33 0.46 1.29
C MET A 1 -29.51 0.58 2.56
N ALA A 2 -28.81 -0.50 2.93
CA ALA A 2 -28.15 -0.63 4.23
C ALA A 2 -26.78 0.04 4.17
N LYS A 3 -26.61 1.11 4.96
CA LYS A 3 -25.29 1.57 5.42
C LYS A 3 -24.66 0.37 6.12
N LYS A 4 -23.61 -0.19 5.52
CA LYS A 4 -22.84 -1.28 6.11
C LYS A 4 -21.92 -0.66 7.15
N GLU A 5 -22.47 -0.45 8.34
CA GLU A 5 -21.70 -0.12 9.53
C GLU A 5 -20.74 -1.27 9.79
N THR A 6 -19.47 -1.06 9.43
CA THR A 6 -18.40 -2.04 9.59
C THR A 6 -17.70 -1.66 10.88
N THR A 7 -17.95 -2.47 11.91
CA THR A 7 -17.61 -2.26 13.31
C THR A 7 -16.11 -2.06 13.51
N ALA A 8 -15.75 -0.96 14.19
CA ALA A 8 -14.46 -0.67 14.81
C ALA A 8 -13.19 -1.16 14.06
N VAL A 9 -12.90 -0.53 12.93
CA VAL A 9 -11.62 -0.70 12.23
C VAL A 9 -10.56 0.14 12.94
N PRO A 10 -9.50 -0.44 13.54
CA PRO A 10 -8.39 0.34 14.06
C PRO A 10 -7.62 0.92 12.88
N GLU A 11 -7.92 2.15 12.51
CA GLU A 11 -7.10 2.93 11.59
C GLU A 11 -5.79 3.27 12.29
N ARG A 12 -4.69 2.76 11.75
CA ARG A 12 -3.36 3.02 12.31
C ARG A 12 -2.50 3.67 11.24
N THR A 13 -1.86 4.77 11.62
CA THR A 13 -0.86 5.42 10.77
C THR A 13 0.52 4.93 11.20
N TYR A 14 1.27 4.36 10.26
CA TYR A 14 2.65 3.93 10.48
C TYR A 14 3.59 4.74 9.59
N THR A 15 4.75 5.09 10.13
CA THR A 15 5.90 5.48 9.31
C THR A 15 6.81 4.27 9.18
N VAL A 16 6.87 3.69 7.98
CA VAL A 16 7.61 2.44 7.75
C VAL A 16 9.03 2.74 7.25
N PRO A 17 10.08 2.36 7.98
CA PRO A 17 11.45 2.47 7.51
C PRO A 17 11.79 1.30 6.58
N LEU A 18 12.11 1.58 5.32
CA LEU A 18 12.38 0.55 4.30
C LEU A 18 13.87 0.38 3.99
N ARG A 19 14.72 1.37 4.33
CA ARG A 19 16.16 1.37 3.99
C ARG A 19 16.91 0.12 4.44
N LYS A 20 16.68 -0.31 5.67
CA LYS A 20 17.37 -1.46 6.25
C LYS A 20 17.10 -2.76 5.50
N GLU A 21 15.91 -2.91 4.90
CA GLU A 21 15.50 -4.17 4.27
C GLU A 21 15.90 -4.20 2.78
N TYR A 22 15.37 -3.24 2.03
CA TYR A 22 16.13 -2.44 1.08
C TYR A 22 17.55 -2.82 0.66
N GLN A 23 18.50 -2.35 1.48
CA GLN A 23 19.93 -2.34 1.21
C GLN A 23 20.55 -3.73 1.13
N LYS A 24 19.90 -4.74 1.70
CA LYS A 24 20.33 -6.13 1.61
C LYS A 24 20.24 -6.69 0.18
N ALA A 25 19.48 -6.02 -0.68
CA ALA A 25 19.28 -6.43 -2.05
C ALA A 25 20.21 -5.69 -3.03
N PRO A 26 20.62 -6.35 -4.14
CA PRO A 26 21.28 -5.69 -5.26
C PRO A 26 20.46 -4.52 -5.81
N ARG A 27 21.13 -3.50 -6.37
CA ARG A 27 20.50 -2.23 -6.82
C ARG A 27 19.25 -2.45 -7.68
N TRP A 28 19.33 -3.35 -8.64
CA TRP A 28 18.27 -3.69 -9.59
C TRP A 28 17.06 -4.44 -8.99
N LYS A 29 17.07 -4.78 -7.69
CA LYS A 29 15.96 -5.46 -7.00
C LYS A 29 15.42 -4.68 -5.80
N ARG A 30 15.92 -3.47 -5.55
CA ARG A 30 15.64 -2.73 -4.31
C ARG A 30 14.17 -2.37 -4.16
N THR A 31 13.54 -1.82 -5.19
CA THR A 31 12.12 -1.43 -5.10
C THR A 31 11.21 -2.65 -4.92
N SER A 32 11.48 -3.74 -5.65
CA SER A 32 10.77 -5.01 -5.45
C SER A 32 10.92 -5.52 -4.02
N LYS A 33 12.12 -5.40 -3.43
CA LYS A 33 12.34 -5.74 -2.01
C LYS A 33 11.67 -4.78 -1.04
N ALA A 34 11.58 -3.49 -1.35
CA ALA A 34 10.87 -2.51 -0.53
C ALA A 34 9.36 -2.86 -0.44
N VAL A 35 8.74 -3.28 -1.54
CA VAL A 35 7.35 -3.76 -1.56
C VAL A 35 7.14 -4.97 -0.65
N ILE A 36 8.06 -5.95 -0.71
CA ILE A 36 8.02 -7.15 0.13
C ILE A 36 8.24 -6.78 1.60
N ALA A 37 9.20 -5.92 1.89
CA ALA A 37 9.50 -5.43 3.23
C ALA A 37 8.28 -4.74 3.86
N LEU A 38 7.57 -3.92 3.07
CA LEU A 38 6.37 -3.25 3.52
C LEU A 38 5.25 -4.24 3.86
N ARG A 39 5.04 -5.26 3.02
CA ARG A 39 4.08 -6.35 3.32
C ARG A 39 4.44 -7.05 4.62
N GLN A 40 5.70 -7.43 4.80
CA GLN A 40 6.17 -8.09 6.02
C GLN A 40 5.99 -7.21 7.26
N PHE A 41 6.26 -5.91 7.14
CA PHE A 41 6.04 -4.94 8.22
C PHE A 41 4.57 -4.93 8.65
N LEU A 42 3.65 -4.81 7.69
CA LEU A 42 2.21 -4.77 7.96
C LEU A 42 1.69 -6.11 8.52
N GLN A 43 2.15 -7.24 8.00
CA GLN A 43 1.81 -8.57 8.51
C GLN A 43 2.19 -8.71 9.99
N ARG A 44 3.40 -8.26 10.37
CA ARG A 44 3.89 -8.30 11.76
C ARG A 44 3.07 -7.42 12.71
N HIS A 45 2.77 -6.17 12.32
CA HIS A 45 2.13 -5.20 13.21
C HIS A 45 0.61 -5.37 13.31
N MET A 46 -0.05 -5.77 12.22
CA MET A 46 -1.51 -5.94 12.18
C MET A 46 -1.96 -7.39 12.44
N LYS A 47 -0.98 -8.32 12.56
CA LYS A 47 -1.20 -9.76 12.78
C LYS A 47 -2.19 -10.36 11.77
N SER A 48 -2.02 -9.99 10.50
CA SER A 48 -2.87 -10.43 9.39
C SER A 48 -2.02 -11.11 8.32
N LYS A 49 -2.52 -12.20 7.76
CA LYS A 49 -1.83 -12.93 6.68
C LYS A 49 -2.01 -12.24 5.32
N ASP A 50 -3.22 -11.74 5.06
CA ASP A 50 -3.58 -11.10 3.80
C ASP A 50 -3.43 -9.57 3.88
N VAL A 51 -2.49 -9.03 3.11
CA VAL A 51 -2.20 -7.59 3.03
C VAL A 51 -2.33 -7.13 1.59
N ARG A 52 -3.23 -6.18 1.36
CA ARG A 52 -3.46 -5.54 0.06
C ARG A 52 -2.89 -4.13 0.10
N LEU A 53 -1.97 -3.86 -0.82
CA LEU A 53 -1.37 -2.54 -1.00
C LEU A 53 -2.20 -1.75 -2.01
N GLY A 54 -2.53 -0.50 -1.68
CA GLY A 54 -3.17 0.42 -2.61
C GLY A 54 -2.27 0.77 -3.80
N LYS A 55 -2.90 1.16 -4.91
CA LYS A 55 -2.20 1.53 -6.15
C LYS A 55 -1.30 2.74 -5.95
N GLU A 56 -1.78 3.78 -5.27
CA GLU A 56 -1.04 5.02 -5.02
C GLU A 56 0.22 4.76 -4.21
N LEU A 57 0.10 3.95 -3.16
CA LEU A 57 1.24 3.54 -2.34
C LEU A 57 2.29 2.80 -3.19
N ASN A 58 1.86 1.93 -4.10
CA ASN A 58 2.78 1.23 -4.99
C ASN A 58 3.44 2.22 -5.96
N GLN A 59 2.70 3.16 -6.53
CA GLN A 59 3.28 4.19 -7.40
C GLN A 59 4.31 5.05 -6.67
N GLU A 60 4.06 5.42 -5.42
CA GLU A 60 5.03 6.18 -4.62
C GLU A 60 6.31 5.39 -4.37
N LEU A 61 6.21 4.08 -4.11
CA LEU A 61 7.38 3.20 -3.98
C LEU A 61 8.21 3.12 -5.28
N TRP A 62 7.54 3.19 -6.44
CA TRP A 62 8.16 3.08 -7.76
C TRP A 62 8.51 4.45 -8.40
N LYS A 63 8.25 5.57 -7.73
CA LYS A 63 8.43 6.94 -8.26
C LYS A 63 9.84 7.25 -8.76
N HIS A 64 10.85 6.68 -8.12
CA HIS A 64 12.27 6.87 -8.46
C HIS A 64 12.87 5.66 -9.20
N GLY A 65 12.03 4.75 -9.70
CA GLY A 65 12.44 3.55 -10.42
C GLY A 65 12.85 2.39 -9.51
N ILE A 66 13.56 1.40 -10.09
CA ILE A 66 13.87 0.12 -9.43
C ILE A 66 15.05 0.20 -8.44
N GLN A 67 15.92 1.19 -8.60
CA GLN A 67 17.18 1.28 -7.85
C GLN A 67 17.09 2.10 -6.56
N ASN A 68 16.19 3.08 -6.51
CA ASN A 68 16.16 4.10 -5.46
C ASN A 68 14.76 4.20 -4.82
N PRO A 69 14.26 3.15 -4.15
CA PRO A 69 12.99 3.26 -3.42
C PRO A 69 13.09 4.30 -2.28
N PRO A 70 11.96 4.94 -1.92
CA PRO A 70 11.90 5.86 -0.78
C PRO A 70 12.39 5.24 0.53
N HIS A 71 13.05 6.04 1.37
CA HIS A 71 13.59 5.58 2.65
C HIS A 71 12.50 5.29 3.69
N HIS A 72 11.52 6.19 3.78
CA HIS A 72 10.39 6.12 4.69
C HIS A 72 9.11 6.27 3.88
N VAL A 73 8.09 5.47 4.21
CA VAL A 73 6.75 5.62 3.64
C VAL A 73 5.77 5.72 4.79
N LYS A 74 4.99 6.80 4.81
CA LYS A 74 3.87 6.95 5.73
C LYS A 74 2.65 6.25 5.14
N VAL A 75 2.09 5.31 5.89
CA VAL A 75 1.02 4.41 5.45
C VAL A 75 -0.11 4.45 6.45
N THR A 76 -1.33 4.57 5.95
CA THR A 76 -2.56 4.33 6.71
C THR A 76 -3.00 2.89 6.47
N ALA A 77 -3.08 2.11 7.54
CA ALA A 77 -3.49 0.73 7.49
C ALA A 77 -4.83 0.55 8.21
N SER A 78 -5.79 -0.06 7.51
CA SER A 78 -7.12 -0.36 8.01
C SER A 78 -7.35 -1.87 7.95
N LYS A 79 -7.87 -2.45 9.04
CA LYS A 79 -8.18 -3.87 9.14
C LYS A 79 -9.69 -4.10 8.98
N ASN A 80 -10.08 -4.86 7.97
CA ASN A 80 -11.48 -5.27 7.81
C ASN A 80 -11.79 -6.51 8.67
N ASP A 81 -13.06 -6.75 9.00
CA ASP A 81 -13.52 -7.89 9.81
C ASP A 81 -13.11 -9.27 9.26
N LYS A 82 -12.88 -9.35 7.94
CA LYS A 82 -12.37 -10.56 7.27
C LYS A 82 -10.88 -10.82 7.51
N GLY A 83 -10.22 -10.01 8.33
CA GLY A 83 -8.79 -10.12 8.64
C GLY A 83 -7.85 -9.56 7.56
N THR A 84 -8.40 -9.03 6.45
CA THR A 84 -7.64 -8.39 5.38
C THR A 84 -7.20 -6.99 5.80
N VAL A 85 -5.92 -6.66 5.60
CA VAL A 85 -5.39 -5.32 5.83
C VAL A 85 -5.22 -4.61 4.51
N THR A 86 -5.85 -3.44 4.39
CA THR A 86 -5.65 -2.53 3.27
C THR A 86 -4.74 -1.38 3.71
N ALA A 87 -3.67 -1.16 2.95
CA ALA A 87 -2.68 -0.13 3.22
C ALA A 87 -2.67 0.92 2.10
N ASN A 88 -2.95 2.18 2.45
CA ASN A 88 -2.98 3.32 1.55
C ASN A 88 -1.88 4.33 1.91
N LEU A 89 -1.57 5.23 0.97
CA LEU A 89 -0.59 6.29 1.19
C LEU A 89 -1.17 7.34 2.16
N PHE A 90 -0.34 7.81 3.09
CA PHE A 90 -0.74 8.87 4.01
C PHE A 90 -1.05 10.16 3.24
N GLY A 91 -2.23 10.74 3.46
CA GLY A 91 -2.66 11.97 2.80
C GLY A 91 -3.58 11.75 1.59
N THR A 92 -3.71 10.53 1.07
CA THR A 92 -4.76 10.18 0.10
C THR A 92 -5.86 9.40 0.82
N LYS A 93 -6.86 10.12 1.36
CA LYS A 93 -8.19 9.52 1.48
C LYS A 93 -8.67 9.34 0.05
N ALA A 94 -8.92 8.09 -0.33
CA ALA A 94 -9.47 7.65 -1.62
C ALA A 94 -9.99 8.82 -2.45
N ASN A 95 -9.11 9.38 -3.31
CA ASN A 95 -9.60 10.27 -4.33
C ASN A 95 -10.49 9.39 -5.21
N GLU A 96 -11.76 9.79 -5.26
CA GLU A 96 -12.80 9.20 -6.07
C GLU A 96 -12.26 8.85 -7.46
N GLU A 97 -12.78 7.76 -8.02
CA GLU A 97 -12.49 7.37 -9.38
C GLU A 97 -12.61 8.56 -10.34
N PRO A 98 -11.61 8.88 -11.18
CA PRO A 98 -11.95 9.23 -12.54
C PRO A 98 -12.18 7.90 -13.23
N LYS A 99 -13.46 7.55 -13.38
CA LYS A 99 -13.95 6.60 -14.38
C LYS A 99 -13.22 6.91 -15.70
N LYS A 100 -12.21 6.12 -16.07
CA LYS A 100 -11.70 6.17 -17.45
C LYS A 100 -12.71 5.44 -18.32
N ALA A 101 -13.71 6.19 -18.78
CA ALA A 101 -14.41 5.89 -20.02
C ALA A 101 -13.36 5.68 -21.11
N LYS A 102 -13.08 4.42 -21.45
CA LYS A 102 -12.52 4.09 -22.75
C LYS A 102 -13.74 3.87 -23.66
N THR A 103 -13.97 4.87 -24.49
CA THR A 103 -14.87 4.94 -25.64
C THR A 103 -14.99 3.60 -26.39
N PRO A 104 -16.18 3.22 -26.88
CA PRO A 104 -16.32 2.06 -27.75
C PRO A 104 -15.51 2.31 -29.04
N LYS A 105 -14.59 1.39 -29.37
CA LYS A 105 -13.97 1.37 -30.69
C LYS A 105 -15.09 1.05 -31.69
N LYS A 106 -15.52 2.08 -32.41
CA LYS A 106 -16.31 1.96 -33.64
C LYS A 106 -15.33 1.83 -34.80
N GLN A 107 -15.23 0.63 -35.35
CA GLN A 107 -15.05 0.24 -36.76
C GLN A 107 -14.70 -1.24 -36.80
#